data_AF-A0A496SSS8-F1
#
_entry.id   AF-A0A496SSS8-F1
#
_cell.length_a   1.000
_cell.length_b   1.000
_cell.length_c   1.000
_cell.angle_alpha   90.00
_cell.angle_beta   90.00
_cell.angle_gamma   90.00
#
_symmetry.space_group_name_H-M   'P 1'
#
loop_
_entity.id
_entity.type
_entity.pdbx_description
1 polymer ?
#
loop_
_entity_poly.entity_id
_entity_poly.type
_entity_poly.pdbx_seq_one_letter_code
_entity_poly.pdbx_strand_id
1 'polypeptide(L)'
;MVKRLLVLIVLGLLAIGSTAWAGENADATITFDLEKKADLAAGDQENGYIMDVGPNEVVVLSIYGHGLSNLKAYTIDLKFEPDKVAYTGGGFLRLSPLETDVFNGAGLTPSTVGPSVSDNLVGLGSSVLPAPTADEAPDGEGLLAWLEFTTSADFTTATIATFSLEKAVLIGVDGVEDEVEVKPTAYLNTTAVEPTSWGQIKALFK
;
A
#
# COMPACT_ATOMS: atom_id res chain seq x y z
N MET A 1 41.89 -37.84 -46.44
CA MET A 1 40.67 -37.18 -46.97
C MET A 1 39.48 -38.05 -46.60
N VAL A 2 38.41 -37.66 -45.89
CA VAL A 2 37.93 -36.42 -45.26
C VAL A 2 37.01 -36.87 -44.11
N LYS A 3 37.30 -36.34 -42.92
CA LYS A 3 36.44 -35.87 -41.82
C LYS A 3 35.23 -36.68 -41.29
N ARG A 4 35.37 -36.98 -39.99
CA ARG A 4 34.39 -37.11 -38.89
C ARG A 4 33.07 -36.34 -39.08
N LEU A 5 31.95 -36.93 -38.63
CA LEU A 5 30.91 -36.16 -37.94
C LEU A 5 30.20 -37.04 -36.90
N LEU A 6 30.50 -36.74 -35.63
CA LEU A 6 29.75 -37.14 -34.46
C LEU A 6 28.43 -36.36 -34.48
N VAL A 7 27.27 -37.03 -34.46
CA VAL A 7 25.99 -36.36 -34.23
C VAL A 7 25.73 -36.39 -32.73
N LEU A 8 26.00 -35.28 -32.05
CA LEU A 8 25.57 -35.02 -30.68
C LEU A 8 24.07 -34.73 -30.69
N ILE A 9 23.28 -35.61 -30.10
CA ILE A 9 21.88 -35.35 -29.74
C ILE A 9 21.92 -34.49 -28.48
N VAL A 10 21.72 -33.19 -28.63
CA VAL A 10 21.45 -32.29 -27.49
C VAL A 10 19.96 -32.38 -27.20
N LEU A 11 19.60 -33.05 -26.10
CA LEU A 11 18.29 -32.93 -25.47
C LEU A 11 18.13 -31.48 -25.00
N GLY A 12 17.42 -30.67 -25.79
CA GLY A 12 16.87 -29.40 -25.33
C GLY A 12 15.71 -29.67 -24.38
N LEU A 13 15.96 -29.60 -23.07
CA LEU A 13 14.90 -29.38 -22.09
C LEU A 13 14.26 -28.02 -22.43
N LEU A 14 13.10 -28.03 -23.08
CA LEU A 14 12.17 -26.91 -22.99
C LEU A 14 11.61 -26.91 -21.57
N ALA A 15 12.21 -26.10 -20.71
CA ALA A 15 11.53 -25.62 -19.52
C ALA A 15 10.38 -24.74 -20.01
N ILE A 16 9.17 -25.28 -20.00
CA ILE A 16 7.94 -24.50 -20.14
C ILE A 16 7.84 -23.72 -18.83
N GLY A 17 8.48 -22.56 -18.76
CA GLY A 17 8.18 -21.59 -17.73
C GLY A 17 6.73 -21.18 -17.94
N SER A 18 5.86 -21.46 -16.96
CA SER A 18 4.55 -20.82 -16.89
C SER A 18 4.79 -19.32 -16.82
N THR A 19 4.59 -18.61 -17.93
CA THR A 19 4.44 -17.16 -17.89
C THR A 19 3.14 -16.91 -17.13
N ALA A 20 3.22 -16.58 -15.84
CA ALA A 20 2.11 -15.92 -15.17
C ALA A 20 1.74 -14.73 -16.05
N TRP A 21 0.50 -14.70 -16.54
CA TRP A 21 0.03 -13.57 -17.33
C TRP A 21 -0.19 -12.44 -16.33
N ALA A 22 0.69 -11.45 -16.35
CA ALA A 22 0.57 -10.26 -15.53
C ALA A 22 -0.64 -9.46 -16.00
N GLY A 23 -1.47 -9.00 -15.06
CA GLY A 23 -2.68 -8.24 -15.34
C GLY A 23 -2.40 -6.78 -15.62
N GLU A 24 -3.48 -6.01 -15.78
CA GLU A 24 -3.43 -4.57 -16.07
C GLU A 24 -2.67 -3.74 -15.00
N ASN A 25 -2.54 -4.24 -13.77
CA ASN A 25 -1.92 -3.53 -12.65
C ASN A 25 -0.56 -4.13 -12.23
N ALA A 26 0.07 -4.94 -13.08
CA ALA A 26 1.33 -5.63 -12.76
C ALA A 26 2.49 -4.71 -12.38
N ASP A 27 2.54 -3.51 -12.95
CA ASP A 27 3.58 -2.50 -12.67
C ASP A 27 3.13 -1.42 -11.67
N ALA A 28 1.91 -1.52 -11.14
CA ALA A 28 1.36 -0.55 -10.20
C ALA A 28 2.07 -0.64 -8.84
N THR A 29 2.18 0.50 -8.17
CA THR A 29 2.82 0.61 -6.85
C THR A 29 1.86 1.16 -5.81
N ILE A 30 2.21 0.96 -4.54
CA ILE A 30 1.54 1.57 -3.40
C ILE A 30 2.53 2.43 -2.63
N THR A 31 2.08 3.62 -2.24
CA THR A 31 2.77 4.53 -1.33
C THR A 31 1.94 4.73 -0.08
N PHE A 32 2.61 5.22 0.96
CA PHE A 32 1.98 5.63 2.20
C PHE A 32 2.24 7.09 2.43
N ASP A 33 1.21 7.77 2.92
CA ASP A 33 1.31 9.12 3.44
C ASP A 33 0.84 9.11 4.90
N LEU A 34 1.76 9.41 5.81
CA LEU A 34 1.53 9.34 7.24
C LEU A 34 1.55 10.75 7.82
N GLU A 35 0.48 11.12 8.51
CA GLU A 35 0.30 12.47 9.02
C GLU A 35 -0.31 12.47 10.43
N LYS A 36 -0.08 13.54 11.18
CA LYS A 36 -0.87 13.81 12.38
C LYS A 36 -2.27 14.22 11.95
N LYS A 37 -3.31 13.70 12.60
CA LYS A 37 -4.70 14.05 12.26
C LYS A 37 -4.98 15.56 12.32
N ALA A 38 -4.29 16.28 13.21
CA ALA A 38 -4.42 17.72 13.35
C ALA A 38 -3.81 18.52 12.17
N ASP A 39 -2.86 17.91 11.46
CA ASP A 39 -2.07 18.54 10.40
C ASP A 39 -2.41 18.00 9.01
N LEU A 40 -3.41 17.10 8.91
CA LEU A 40 -3.88 16.48 7.66
C LEU A 40 -3.93 17.49 6.52
N ALA A 41 -2.98 17.36 5.62
CA ALA A 41 -2.97 18.02 4.35
C ALA A 41 -3.85 17.23 3.37
N ALA A 42 -3.98 17.74 2.14
CA ALA A 42 -4.67 17.05 1.08
C ALA A 42 -3.67 16.64 0.00
N GLY A 43 -3.84 15.43 -0.54
CA GLY A 43 -3.07 14.85 -1.61
C GLY A 43 -1.95 13.95 -1.11
N ASP A 44 -1.42 13.12 -2.00
CA ASP A 44 -0.29 12.25 -1.71
C ASP A 44 1.01 13.06 -1.58
N GLN A 45 1.57 13.11 -0.38
CA GLN A 45 2.88 13.69 -0.10
C GLN A 45 3.99 12.65 0.00
N GLU A 46 3.64 11.37 -0.14
CA GLU A 46 4.51 10.20 0.06
C GLU A 46 5.27 10.26 1.39
N ASN A 47 4.64 10.81 2.44
CA ASN A 47 5.30 11.09 3.71
C ASN A 47 5.37 9.81 4.55
N GLY A 48 6.36 8.95 4.25
CA GLY A 48 6.57 7.69 4.98
C GLY A 48 7.12 7.85 6.40
N TYR A 49 7.29 9.07 6.90
CA TYR A 49 7.94 9.32 8.18
C TYR A 49 7.42 10.58 8.86
N ILE A 50 6.91 10.46 10.09
CA ILE A 50 6.61 11.63 10.91
C ILE A 50 7.33 11.60 12.25
N MET A 51 7.80 12.79 12.61
CA MET A 51 8.48 13.10 13.85
C MET A 51 7.57 13.83 14.83
N ASP A 52 8.07 13.96 16.06
CA ASP A 52 7.42 14.73 17.12
C ASP A 52 6.03 14.20 17.49
N VAL A 53 5.76 12.90 17.32
CA VAL A 53 4.47 12.30 17.68
C VAL A 53 4.47 11.91 19.15
N GLY A 54 3.63 12.56 19.96
CA GLY A 54 3.50 12.31 21.40
C GLY A 54 2.64 11.09 21.76
N PRO A 55 2.55 10.75 23.06
CA PRO A 55 1.65 9.70 23.54
C PRO A 55 0.18 10.13 23.42
N ASN A 56 -0.70 9.17 23.09
CA ASN A 56 -2.13 9.37 22.82
C ASN A 56 -2.43 10.34 21.66
N GLU A 57 -1.47 10.56 20.76
CA GLU A 57 -1.70 11.32 19.54
C GLU A 57 -2.34 10.46 18.46
N VAL A 58 -3.21 11.09 17.68
CA VAL A 58 -3.91 10.45 16.57
C VAL A 58 -3.20 10.75 15.27
N VAL A 59 -2.86 9.70 14.55
CA VAL A 59 -2.22 9.75 13.25
C VAL A 59 -3.11 9.07 12.21
N VAL A 60 -2.94 9.49 10.96
CA VAL A 60 -3.64 8.91 9.82
C VAL A 60 -2.59 8.42 8.82
N LEU A 61 -2.75 7.16 8.40
CA LEU A 61 -2.01 6.56 7.31
C LEU A 61 -2.93 6.47 6.09
N SER A 62 -2.67 7.30 5.10
CA SER A 62 -3.29 7.25 3.78
C SER A 62 -2.51 6.31 2.88
N ILE A 63 -3.24 5.58 2.03
CA ILE A 63 -2.69 4.56 1.15
C ILE A 63 -3.07 4.92 -0.28
N TYR A 64 -2.08 5.18 -1.12
CA TYR A 64 -2.27 5.57 -2.51
C TYR A 64 -1.80 4.47 -3.45
N GLY A 65 -2.49 4.34 -4.58
CA GLY A 65 -2.03 3.52 -5.70
C GLY A 65 -1.51 4.40 -6.81
N HIS A 66 -0.43 3.98 -7.48
CA HIS A 66 0.15 4.66 -8.64
C HIS A 66 0.33 3.70 -9.79
N GLY A 67 0.26 4.25 -11.01
CA GLY A 67 0.33 3.43 -12.22
C GLY A 67 -0.82 2.44 -12.35
N LEU A 68 -1.96 2.76 -11.71
CA LEU A 68 -3.18 1.96 -11.79
C LEU A 68 -3.65 1.92 -13.24
N SER A 69 -4.10 0.76 -13.70
CA SER A 69 -4.75 0.65 -15.00
C SER A 69 -6.03 -0.15 -14.92
N ASN A 70 -7.11 0.43 -15.46
CA ASN A 70 -8.43 -0.17 -15.48
C ASN A 70 -8.86 -0.77 -14.13
N LEU A 71 -8.63 -0.05 -13.03
CA LEU A 71 -8.84 -0.61 -11.70
C LEU A 71 -10.33 -0.97 -11.47
N LYS A 72 -10.59 -2.18 -11.00
CA LYS A 72 -11.94 -2.67 -10.69
C LYS A 72 -12.13 -3.00 -9.22
N ALA A 73 -11.10 -3.53 -8.58
CA ALA A 73 -11.12 -3.87 -7.17
C ALA A 73 -9.72 -3.87 -6.57
N TYR A 74 -9.65 -3.73 -5.25
CA TYR A 74 -8.42 -3.95 -4.51
C TYR A 74 -8.70 -4.52 -3.11
N THR A 75 -7.70 -5.22 -2.57
CA THR A 75 -7.63 -5.61 -1.16
C THR A 75 -6.27 -5.23 -0.60
N ILE A 76 -6.24 -4.74 0.63
CA ILE A 76 -5.04 -4.25 1.31
C ILE A 76 -5.02 -4.82 2.73
N ASP A 77 -3.88 -5.39 3.12
CA ASP A 77 -3.58 -5.83 4.46
C ASP A 77 -2.39 -5.02 4.98
N LEU A 78 -2.63 -4.24 6.04
CA LEU A 78 -1.61 -3.44 6.70
C LEU A 78 -1.26 -4.04 8.05
N LYS A 79 0.04 -4.24 8.28
CA LYS A 79 0.59 -4.63 9.58
C LYS A 79 0.95 -3.41 10.42
N PHE A 80 0.68 -3.46 11.71
CA PHE A 80 1.03 -2.44 12.70
C PHE A 80 1.56 -3.09 13.99
N GLU A 81 2.04 -2.28 14.94
CA GLU A 81 2.57 -2.76 16.23
C GLU A 81 1.60 -2.42 17.38
N PRO A 82 0.73 -3.36 17.80
CA PRO A 82 -0.39 -3.08 18.72
C PRO A 82 0.05 -2.70 20.15
N ASP A 83 1.30 -2.95 20.52
CA ASP A 83 1.90 -2.49 21.78
C ASP A 83 2.28 -0.99 21.74
N LYS A 84 2.42 -0.42 20.55
CA LYS A 84 2.85 0.98 20.34
C LYS A 84 1.73 1.87 19.82
N VAL A 85 0.83 1.34 19.01
CA VAL A 85 -0.30 2.07 18.43
C VAL A 85 -1.56 1.20 18.43
N ALA A 86 -2.72 1.82 18.62
CA ALA A 86 -4.02 1.18 18.52
C ALA A 86 -4.76 1.66 17.26
N TYR A 87 -5.29 0.75 16.46
CA TYR A 87 -6.22 1.09 15.39
C TYR A 87 -7.52 1.68 15.97
N THR A 88 -7.94 2.85 15.48
CA THR A 88 -9.13 3.57 16.02
C THR A 88 -10.19 3.88 14.97
N GLY A 89 -9.89 3.76 13.68
CA GLY A 89 -10.87 4.02 12.62
C GLY A 89 -10.24 4.05 11.23
N GLY A 90 -11.05 4.29 10.20
CA GLY A 90 -10.55 4.37 8.82
C GLY A 90 -11.66 4.12 7.81
N GLY A 91 -11.34 4.27 6.53
CA GLY A 91 -12.27 4.05 5.43
C GLY A 91 -11.66 4.24 4.05
N PHE A 92 -12.53 4.33 3.06
CA PHE A 92 -12.17 4.45 1.64
C PHE A 92 -12.65 5.79 1.10
N LEU A 93 -13.93 6.08 1.31
CA LEU A 93 -14.73 7.02 0.52
C LEU A 93 -14.20 8.46 0.47
N ARG A 94 -13.77 8.98 1.62
CA ARG A 94 -13.33 10.37 1.75
C ARG A 94 -12.47 10.52 2.99
N LEU A 95 -11.24 11.00 2.81
CA LEU A 95 -10.36 11.36 3.91
C LEU A 95 -10.61 12.82 4.32
N SER A 96 -10.58 13.71 3.34
CA SER A 96 -10.77 15.15 3.52
C SER A 96 -11.75 15.70 2.49
N PRO A 97 -12.18 16.97 2.61
CA PRO A 97 -13.02 17.57 1.59
C PRO A 97 -12.44 17.53 0.17
N LEU A 98 -11.11 17.40 0.06
CA LEU A 98 -10.32 17.47 -1.17
C LEU A 98 -9.79 16.10 -1.62
N GLU A 99 -9.94 15.05 -0.81
CA GLU A 99 -9.49 13.70 -1.14
C GLU A 99 -10.64 12.70 -1.09
N THR A 100 -10.92 12.14 -2.25
CA THR A 100 -11.90 11.09 -2.45
C THR A 100 -11.18 9.82 -2.88
N ASP A 101 -11.78 8.67 -2.61
CA ASP A 101 -11.23 7.41 -3.12
C ASP A 101 -11.16 7.40 -4.65
N VAL A 102 -10.28 6.55 -5.16
CA VAL A 102 -10.00 6.39 -6.59
C VAL A 102 -11.26 6.10 -7.42
N PHE A 103 -12.23 5.36 -6.87
CA PHE A 103 -13.47 5.05 -7.58
C PHE A 103 -14.43 6.24 -7.62
N ASN A 104 -14.65 6.95 -6.50
CA ASN A 104 -15.47 8.18 -6.53
C ASN A 104 -14.81 9.27 -7.39
N GLY A 105 -13.47 9.33 -7.43
CA GLY A 105 -12.71 10.21 -8.32
C GLY A 105 -13.01 9.96 -9.81
N ALA A 106 -13.24 8.70 -10.18
CA ALA A 106 -13.71 8.30 -11.51
C ALA A 106 -15.24 8.40 -11.69
N GLY A 107 -15.97 8.90 -10.69
CA GLY A 107 -17.44 9.00 -10.73
C GLY A 107 -18.17 7.67 -10.52
N LEU A 108 -17.47 6.63 -10.04
CA LEU A 108 -18.02 5.31 -9.74
C LEU A 108 -18.45 5.23 -8.27
N THR A 109 -19.41 4.35 -7.98
CA THR A 109 -19.84 4.06 -6.61
C THR A 109 -19.26 2.72 -6.15
N PRO A 110 -18.28 2.69 -5.24
CA PRO A 110 -17.68 1.46 -4.77
C PRO A 110 -18.56 0.73 -3.75
N SER A 111 -18.50 -0.60 -3.78
CA SER A 111 -18.88 -1.50 -2.70
C SER A 111 -17.64 -1.80 -1.86
N THR A 112 -17.68 -1.42 -0.59
CA THR A 112 -16.55 -1.54 0.33
C THR A 112 -16.76 -2.66 1.36
N VAL A 113 -15.68 -3.33 1.71
CA VAL A 113 -15.61 -4.26 2.84
C VAL A 113 -14.68 -3.63 3.85
N GLY A 114 -15.29 -3.08 4.91
CA GLY A 114 -14.63 -2.24 5.90
C GLY A 114 -13.49 -2.92 6.66
N PRO A 115 -12.66 -2.12 7.35
CA PRO A 115 -11.46 -2.63 8.00
C PRO A 115 -11.77 -3.74 9.01
N SER A 116 -11.22 -4.92 8.79
CA SER A 116 -11.22 -6.02 9.75
C SER A 116 -9.88 -6.07 10.47
N VAL A 117 -9.90 -6.01 11.80
CA VAL A 117 -8.69 -5.98 12.62
C VAL A 117 -8.49 -7.35 13.27
N SER A 118 -7.29 -7.91 13.13
CA SER A 118 -6.86 -9.11 13.85
C SER A 118 -5.45 -8.92 14.40
N ASP A 119 -5.30 -8.97 15.72
CA ASP A 119 -4.04 -8.80 16.47
C ASP A 119 -3.20 -7.57 16.07
N ASN A 120 -2.44 -7.69 14.99
CA ASN A 120 -1.50 -6.70 14.45
C ASN A 120 -1.71 -6.40 12.96
N LEU A 121 -2.86 -6.79 12.40
CA LEU A 121 -3.22 -6.63 10.99
C LEU A 121 -4.56 -5.92 10.85
N VAL A 122 -4.65 -4.99 9.90
CA VAL A 122 -5.89 -4.35 9.46
C VAL A 122 -6.06 -4.63 7.97
N GLY A 123 -7.08 -5.43 7.62
CA GLY A 123 -7.42 -5.78 6.25
C GLY A 123 -8.64 -5.01 5.76
N LEU A 124 -8.63 -4.55 4.50
CA LEU A 124 -9.69 -3.76 3.89
C LEU A 124 -9.78 -4.02 2.39
N GLY A 125 -10.96 -3.81 1.78
CA GLY A 125 -11.10 -3.96 0.34
C GLY A 125 -12.25 -3.15 -0.25
N SER A 126 -12.15 -2.87 -1.53
CA SER A 126 -13.15 -2.10 -2.28
C SER A 126 -13.26 -2.64 -3.70
N SER A 127 -14.44 -2.54 -4.28
CA SER A 127 -14.72 -3.00 -5.65
C SER A 127 -15.87 -2.23 -6.26
N VAL A 128 -15.94 -2.16 -7.59
CA VAL A 128 -17.11 -1.62 -8.30
C VAL A 128 -17.92 -2.74 -8.93
N LEU A 129 -19.23 -2.75 -8.66
CA LEU A 129 -20.19 -3.72 -9.19
C LEU A 129 -21.42 -3.01 -9.80
N PRO A 130 -21.82 -3.32 -11.06
CA PRO A 130 -21.13 -4.20 -12.01
C PRO A 130 -19.73 -3.68 -12.38
N ALA A 131 -18.88 -4.55 -12.93
CA ALA A 131 -17.53 -4.16 -13.35
C ALA A 131 -17.62 -2.99 -14.35
N PRO A 132 -16.81 -1.93 -14.19
CA PRO A 132 -16.75 -0.85 -15.17
C PRO A 132 -16.17 -1.36 -16.49
N THR A 133 -16.43 -0.63 -17.56
CA THR A 133 -15.69 -0.80 -18.82
C THR A 133 -14.31 -0.16 -18.72
N ALA A 134 -13.39 -0.50 -19.64
CA ALA A 134 -12.05 0.10 -19.66
C ALA A 134 -12.07 1.63 -19.82
N ASP A 135 -13.09 2.19 -20.50
CA ASP A 135 -13.22 3.66 -20.65
C ASP A 135 -13.77 4.35 -19.39
N GLU A 136 -14.27 3.59 -18.41
CA GLU A 136 -14.87 4.09 -17.16
C GLU A 136 -14.00 3.80 -15.93
N ALA A 137 -13.15 2.77 -16.02
CA ALA A 137 -12.33 2.33 -14.91
C ALA A 137 -11.23 3.35 -14.60
N PRO A 138 -10.84 3.54 -13.32
CA PRO A 138 -9.79 4.48 -12.98
C PRO A 138 -8.41 4.05 -13.52
N ASP A 139 -7.69 5.01 -14.06
CA ASP A 139 -6.27 4.92 -14.43
C ASP A 139 -5.45 5.97 -13.67
N GLY A 140 -4.15 5.71 -13.51
CA GLY A 140 -3.18 6.66 -12.97
C GLY A 140 -3.00 6.51 -11.46
N GLU A 141 -3.38 7.54 -10.70
CA GLU A 141 -3.07 7.65 -9.28
C GLU A 141 -4.33 7.96 -8.47
N GLY A 142 -4.39 7.48 -7.23
CA GLY A 142 -5.52 7.82 -6.36
C GLY A 142 -5.46 7.21 -4.97
N LEU A 143 -6.23 7.82 -4.06
CA LEU A 143 -6.42 7.33 -2.71
C LEU A 143 -7.17 5.99 -2.76
N LEU A 144 -6.58 4.95 -2.20
CA LEU A 144 -7.24 3.65 -2.02
C LEU A 144 -7.97 3.64 -0.68
N ALA A 145 -7.26 3.92 0.41
CA ALA A 145 -7.84 3.89 1.74
C ALA A 145 -7.09 4.80 2.71
N TRP A 146 -7.68 5.06 3.87
CA TRP A 146 -7.00 5.69 4.98
C TRP A 146 -7.34 4.99 6.29
N LEU A 147 -6.37 4.92 7.20
CA LEU A 147 -6.46 4.24 8.48
C LEU A 147 -5.98 5.16 9.60
N GLU A 148 -6.71 5.17 10.70
CA GLU A 148 -6.44 6.00 11.87
C GLU A 148 -5.89 5.15 13.01
N PHE A 149 -4.83 5.65 13.62
CA PHE A 149 -4.18 5.02 14.76
C PHE A 149 -3.97 6.03 15.88
N THR A 150 -4.02 5.57 17.12
CA THR A 150 -3.65 6.36 18.31
C THR A 150 -2.41 5.76 18.94
N THR A 151 -1.38 6.56 19.19
CA THR A 151 -0.18 6.12 19.91
C THR A 151 -0.52 5.72 21.35
N SER A 152 0.19 4.74 21.91
CA SER A 152 -0.03 4.31 23.28
C SER A 152 0.36 5.40 24.29
N ALA A 153 -0.15 5.27 25.53
CA ALA A 153 0.23 6.19 26.61
C ALA A 153 1.72 6.13 26.96
N ASP A 154 2.39 5.01 26.65
CA ASP A 154 3.81 4.76 26.89
C ASP A 154 4.69 5.11 25.66
N PHE A 155 4.11 5.72 24.62
CA PHE A 155 4.84 6.15 23.44
C PHE A 155 5.78 7.32 23.79
N THR A 156 7.07 7.01 23.93
CA THR A 156 8.13 7.91 24.43
C THR A 156 9.26 8.07 23.42
N THR A 157 10.22 8.97 23.70
CA THR A 157 11.39 9.31 22.84
C THR A 157 12.20 8.14 22.26
N ALA A 158 12.11 6.96 22.88
CA ALA A 158 12.77 5.74 22.43
C ALA A 158 11.88 4.81 21.58
N THR A 159 10.62 5.19 21.35
CA THR A 159 9.62 4.34 20.70
C THR A 159 9.54 4.70 19.23
N ILE A 160 9.64 3.67 18.38
CA ILE A 160 9.39 3.77 16.95
C ILE A 160 8.28 2.79 16.65
N ALA A 161 7.15 3.26 16.12
CA ALA A 161 6.12 2.39 15.58
C ALA A 161 6.26 2.28 14.06
N THR A 162 6.00 1.08 13.56
CA THR A 162 6.10 0.79 12.13
C THR A 162 4.76 0.33 11.58
N PHE A 163 4.43 0.82 10.39
CA PHE A 163 3.34 0.33 9.55
C PHE A 163 3.93 -0.26 8.28
N SER A 164 3.55 -1.48 7.93
CA SER A 164 4.06 -2.15 6.74
C SER A 164 2.91 -2.71 5.92
N LEU A 165 3.00 -2.54 4.59
CA LEU A 165 2.12 -3.27 3.70
C LEU A 165 2.45 -4.76 3.79
N GLU A 166 1.52 -5.57 4.30
CA GLU A 166 1.68 -7.02 4.31
C GLU A 166 1.28 -7.60 2.96
N LYS A 167 0.16 -7.13 2.42
CA LYS A 167 -0.36 -7.55 1.12
C LYS A 167 -1.16 -6.43 0.48
N ALA A 168 -1.03 -6.28 -0.83
CA ALA A 168 -2.03 -5.59 -1.64
C ALA A 168 -2.26 -6.36 -2.93
N VAL A 169 -3.52 -6.50 -3.30
CA VAL A 169 -3.94 -7.08 -4.57
C VAL A 169 -4.76 -6.05 -5.30
N LEU A 170 -4.40 -5.78 -6.55
CA LEU A 170 -5.12 -4.92 -7.47
C LEU A 170 -5.74 -5.81 -8.55
N ILE A 171 -6.98 -5.51 -8.95
CA ILE A 171 -7.70 -6.29 -9.95
C ILE A 171 -8.17 -5.35 -11.04
N GLY A 172 -7.74 -5.61 -12.27
CA GLY A 172 -8.16 -4.90 -13.47
C GLY A 172 -9.58 -5.28 -13.93
N VAL A 173 -10.05 -4.62 -14.99
CA VAL A 173 -11.29 -5.02 -15.69
C VAL A 173 -11.09 -6.37 -16.38
N ASP A 174 -9.85 -6.71 -16.77
CA ASP A 174 -9.45 -8.03 -17.26
C ASP A 174 -9.69 -9.18 -16.25
N GLY A 175 -9.87 -8.84 -14.97
CA GLY A 175 -10.14 -9.77 -13.88
C GLY A 175 -8.91 -10.52 -13.38
N VAL A 176 -7.70 -10.12 -13.78
CA VAL A 176 -6.45 -10.69 -13.27
C VAL A 176 -6.10 -10.02 -11.94
N GLU A 177 -5.62 -10.82 -11.00
CA GLU A 177 -5.11 -10.34 -9.71
C GLU A 177 -3.61 -10.07 -9.81
N ASP A 178 -3.22 -8.83 -9.55
CA ASP A 178 -1.84 -8.39 -9.46
C ASP A 178 -1.48 -8.10 -7.99
N GLU A 179 -0.56 -8.87 -7.42
CA GLU A 179 -0.03 -8.58 -6.08
C GLU A 179 1.10 -7.56 -6.19
N VAL A 180 1.01 -6.48 -5.40
CA VAL A 180 2.02 -5.42 -5.39
C VAL A 180 3.32 -5.97 -4.77
N GLU A 181 4.39 -5.99 -5.57
CA GLU A 181 5.67 -6.57 -5.15
C GLU A 181 6.42 -5.71 -4.12
N VAL A 182 6.41 -4.38 -4.30
CA VAL A 182 7.12 -3.45 -3.42
C VAL A 182 6.22 -3.07 -2.25
N LYS A 183 6.61 -3.48 -1.05
CA LYS A 183 5.84 -3.27 0.18
C LYS A 183 6.35 -2.03 0.93
N PRO A 184 5.69 -0.85 0.84
CA PRO A 184 6.11 0.34 1.56
C PRO A 184 6.04 0.12 3.06
N THR A 185 6.83 0.92 3.79
CA THR A 185 6.85 0.94 5.24
C THR A 185 6.93 2.38 5.72
N ALA A 186 6.05 2.73 6.65
CA ALA A 186 6.01 4.05 7.27
C ALA A 186 6.38 3.97 8.75
N TYR A 187 6.89 5.06 9.32
CA TYR A 187 7.37 5.09 10.70
C TYR A 187 6.93 6.32 11.48
N LEU A 188 6.64 6.09 12.76
CA LEU A 188 6.34 7.11 13.76
C LEU A 188 7.47 7.21 14.76
N ASN A 189 7.88 8.43 15.10
CA ASN A 189 8.77 8.65 16.23
C ASN A 189 8.47 9.99 16.92
N THR A 190 8.65 10.00 18.23
CA THR A 190 8.65 11.13 19.16
C THR A 190 9.82 12.13 19.04
N THR A 191 10.88 11.82 18.29
CA THR A 191 12.10 12.66 18.28
C THR A 191 11.91 13.85 17.33
N ALA A 192 11.90 15.09 17.82
CA ALA A 192 11.67 16.30 17.01
C ALA A 192 12.81 16.70 16.04
N VAL A 193 13.86 15.89 15.89
CA VAL A 193 14.98 16.20 14.98
C VAL A 193 14.75 15.45 13.67
N GLU A 194 14.44 16.18 12.60
CA GLU A 194 14.41 15.60 11.25
C GLU A 194 15.70 14.83 10.98
N PRO A 195 15.63 13.53 10.66
CA PRO A 195 16.80 12.81 10.22
C PRO A 195 17.17 13.34 8.84
N THR A 196 18.27 14.08 8.75
CA THR A 196 18.84 14.60 7.50
C THR A 196 19.47 13.50 6.64
N SER A 197 19.39 12.24 7.06
CA SER A 197 19.89 11.09 6.30
C SER A 197 19.25 9.76 6.71
N TRP A 198 19.18 8.83 5.74
CA TRP A 198 18.88 7.41 5.98
C TRP A 198 19.82 6.75 7.01
N GLY A 199 21.04 7.27 7.18
CA GLY A 199 21.98 6.81 8.20
C GLY A 199 21.50 7.09 9.62
N GLN A 200 20.84 8.24 9.85
CA GLN A 200 20.23 8.58 11.14
C GLN A 200 18.98 7.75 11.40
N ILE A 201 18.15 7.54 10.38
CA ILE A 201 17.01 6.62 10.45
C ILE A 201 17.49 5.23 10.89
N LYS A 202 18.49 4.66 10.22
CA LYS A 202 19.08 3.35 10.59
C LYS A 202 19.67 3.30 12.00
N ALA A 203 20.20 4.42 12.50
CA ALA A 203 20.77 4.49 13.84
C ALA A 203 19.71 4.43 14.95
N LEU A 204 18.46 4.81 14.65
CA LEU A 204 17.32 4.70 15.56
C LEU A 204 16.85 3.24 15.75
N PHE A 205 17.28 2.31 14.88
CA PHE A 205 16.92 0.87 14.92
C PHE A 205 18.02 -0.04 15.50
N LYS A 206 19.06 0.51 16.16
CA LYS A 206 20.14 -0.25 16.82
C LYS A 206 20.05 -0.14 18.33
#